data_AF-A0A1H8ATT1-F1
#
_entry.id   AF-A0A1H8ATT1-F1
#
_cell.length_a   1.000
_cell.length_b   1.000
_cell.length_c   1.000
_cell.angle_alpha   90.00
_cell.angle_beta   90.00
_cell.angle_gamma   90.00
#
_symmetry.space_group_name_H-M   'P 1'
#
loop_
_entity.id
_entity.type
_entity.pdbx_description
1 polymer ?
#
loop_
_entity_poly.entity_id
_entity_poly.type
_entity_poly.pdbx_seq_one_letter_code
_entity_poly.pdbx_strand_id
1 'polypeptide(L)'
;MLFSDFAHSGPMWTGEGPREVTQPVVFVEPFLEAPHVMVSVALWDIDSATNMRADISAQRVTPEGFSIVFKTWGDSRLARVRADWTAIGAVDDPELWDVD
;
A
#
# COMPACT_ATOMS: atom_id res chain seq x y z
N MET A 1 6.82 -6.39 1.94
CA MET A 1 5.83 -7.09 2.79
C MET A 1 5.07 -6.01 3.54
N LEU A 2 3.73 -6.03 3.58
CA LEU A 2 2.97 -5.03 4.35
C LEU A 2 2.89 -5.43 5.83
N PHE A 3 2.52 -6.68 6.11
CA PHE A 3 2.50 -7.23 7.46
C PHE A 3 2.53 -8.77 7.44
N SER A 4 2.85 -9.36 8.59
CA SER A 4 2.86 -10.80 8.85
C SER A 4 2.49 -11.06 10.32
N ASP A 5 1.19 -11.20 10.57
CA ASP A 5 0.60 -11.18 11.90
C ASP A 5 0.35 -12.56 12.50
N PHE A 6 0.37 -13.62 11.69
CA PHE A 6 0.19 -15.00 12.18
C PHE A 6 1.23 -15.38 13.25
N ALA A 7 2.49 -15.01 13.04
CA ALA A 7 3.58 -15.35 13.97
C ALA A 7 3.48 -14.64 15.34
N HIS A 8 2.73 -13.54 15.41
CA HIS A 8 2.67 -12.67 16.60
C HIS A 8 1.25 -12.52 17.16
N SER A 9 0.27 -13.26 16.64
CA SER A 9 -1.16 -13.05 16.96
C SER A 9 -1.61 -11.60 16.76
N GLY A 10 -1.09 -10.96 15.72
CA GLY A 10 -1.30 -9.54 15.43
C GLY A 10 -2.75 -9.19 15.09
N PRO A 11 -3.09 -7.88 15.08
CA PRO A 11 -4.45 -7.40 14.95
C PRO A 11 -5.15 -7.85 13.66
N MET A 12 -4.40 -8.05 12.56
CA MET A 12 -4.96 -8.55 11.30
C MET A 12 -5.37 -10.02 11.36
N TRP A 13 -4.74 -10.80 12.23
CA TRP A 13 -5.02 -12.23 12.42
C TRP A 13 -6.10 -12.49 13.48
N THR A 14 -6.06 -11.77 14.60
CA THR A 14 -6.90 -12.07 15.78
C THR A 14 -8.04 -11.10 16.02
N GLY A 15 -7.96 -9.88 15.48
CA GLY A 15 -8.97 -8.86 15.72
C GLY A 15 -10.27 -9.11 14.96
N GLU A 16 -11.26 -8.27 15.25
CA GLU A 16 -12.55 -8.21 14.55
C GLU A 16 -12.90 -6.75 14.29
N GLY A 17 -13.87 -6.50 13.39
CA GLY A 17 -14.26 -5.15 13.01
C GLY A 17 -13.18 -4.44 12.18
N PRO A 18 -13.30 -3.11 11.99
CA PRO A 18 -12.41 -2.32 11.14
C PRO A 18 -10.97 -2.34 11.64
N ARG A 19 -10.04 -2.74 10.77
CA ARG A 19 -8.61 -2.79 11.04
C ARG A 19 -7.86 -2.25 9.83
N GLU A 20 -6.78 -1.52 10.10
CA GLU A 20 -6.00 -0.83 9.07
C GLU A 20 -4.51 -0.95 9.36
N VAL A 21 -3.72 -1.13 8.31
CA VAL A 21 -2.27 -0.93 8.32
C VAL A 21 -1.95 0.13 7.27
N THR A 22 -1.16 1.12 7.66
CA THR A 22 -0.64 2.15 6.77
C THR A 22 0.88 2.01 6.68
N GLN A 23 1.40 1.89 5.45
CA GLN A 23 2.83 1.82 5.17
C GLN A 23 3.24 3.03 4.32
N PRO A 24 4.09 3.96 4.82
CA PRO A 24 4.64 5.02 4.00
C PRO A 24 5.63 4.46 2.99
N VAL A 25 5.62 5.04 1.80
CA VAL A 25 6.55 4.79 0.69
C VAL A 25 7.14 6.13 0.27
N VAL A 26 8.46 6.18 0.17
CA VAL A 26 9.23 7.34 -0.33
C VAL A 26 9.80 6.95 -1.68
N PHE A 27 9.61 7.81 -2.68
CA PHE A 27 10.22 7.60 -3.99
C PHE A 27 11.73 7.85 -3.92
N VAL A 28 12.50 7.14 -4.73
CA VAL A 28 13.96 7.31 -4.77
C VAL A 28 14.33 8.71 -5.29
N GLU A 29 13.56 9.18 -6.26
CA GLU A 29 13.62 10.52 -6.83
C GLU A 29 12.22 11.14 -6.76
N PRO A 30 12.09 12.42 -6.39
CA PRO A 30 10.80 13.09 -6.40
C PRO A 30 10.32 13.31 -7.84
N PHE A 31 9.00 13.22 -8.03
CA PHE A 31 8.36 13.69 -9.25
C PHE A 31 8.25 15.22 -9.25
N LEU A 32 7.93 15.82 -10.40
CA LEU A 32 7.65 17.26 -10.50
C LEU A 32 6.28 17.62 -9.90
N GLU A 33 5.32 16.70 -10.02
CA GLU A 33 3.96 16.81 -9.47
C GLU A 33 3.55 15.46 -8.87
N ALA A 34 2.41 15.41 -8.16
CA ALA A 34 1.92 14.15 -7.60
C ALA A 34 1.67 13.11 -8.72
N PRO A 35 2.35 11.95 -8.72
CA PRO A 35 2.22 10.97 -9.78
C PRO A 35 0.89 10.19 -9.69
N HIS A 36 0.53 9.49 -10.76
CA HIS A 36 -0.48 8.44 -10.66
C HIS A 36 0.13 7.18 -10.04
N VAL A 37 -0.48 6.69 -8.96
CA VAL A 37 0.00 5.50 -8.24
C VAL A 37 -1.04 4.38 -8.31
N MET A 38 -0.61 3.21 -8.78
CA MET A 38 -1.36 1.96 -8.71
C MET A 38 -0.77 1.07 -7.63
N VAL A 39 -1.62 0.52 -6.76
CA VAL A 39 -1.26 -0.48 -5.74
C VAL A 39 -2.01 -1.76 -6.01
N SER A 40 -1.36 -2.90 -5.76
CA SER A 40 -1.97 -4.21 -5.93
C SER A 40 -1.53 -5.19 -4.84
N VAL A 41 -2.37 -6.18 -4.57
CA VAL A 41 -2.01 -7.30 -3.69
C VAL A 41 -1.17 -8.29 -4.50
N ALA A 42 0.06 -8.51 -4.07
CA ALA A 42 1.01 -9.43 -4.71
C ALA A 42 1.13 -10.77 -3.99
N LEU A 43 0.67 -10.85 -2.73
CA LEU A 43 0.47 -12.08 -1.98
C LEU A 43 -0.55 -11.83 -0.88
N TRP A 44 -1.43 -12.80 -0.66
CA TRP A 44 -2.25 -12.87 0.54
C TRP A 44 -2.19 -14.28 1.14
N ASP A 45 -2.40 -14.37 2.44
CA ASP A 45 -2.55 -15.60 3.19
C ASP A 45 -3.63 -15.36 4.23
N ILE A 46 -4.77 -16.02 4.08
CA ILE A 46 -6.04 -15.65 4.71
C ILE A 46 -6.73 -16.94 5.17
N ASP A 47 -7.36 -16.88 6.34
CA ASP A 47 -8.21 -17.97 6.83
C ASP A 47 -9.38 -18.22 5.85
N SER A 48 -9.70 -19.49 5.61
CA SER A 48 -10.80 -19.89 4.73
C SER A 48 -12.14 -20.04 5.47
N ALA A 49 -12.15 -19.91 6.80
CA ALA A 49 -13.35 -20.11 7.61
C ALA A 49 -14.37 -18.96 7.52
N THR A 50 -13.96 -17.76 7.12
CA THR A 50 -14.82 -16.57 7.04
C THR A 50 -14.73 -15.89 5.68
N ASN A 51 -15.68 -15.01 5.37
CA ASN A 51 -15.65 -14.28 4.11
C ASN A 51 -14.40 -13.40 4.04
N MET A 52 -13.77 -13.40 2.87
CA MET A 52 -12.68 -12.49 2.59
C MET A 52 -13.19 -11.07 2.38
N ARG A 53 -12.70 -10.12 3.17
CA ARG A 53 -12.99 -8.70 3.05
C ARG A 53 -11.68 -7.92 3.19
N ALA A 54 -11.29 -7.23 2.14
CA ALA A 54 -10.08 -6.42 2.13
C ALA A 54 -10.22 -5.26 1.14
N ASP A 55 -9.57 -4.15 1.46
CA ASP A 55 -9.40 -2.99 0.58
C ASP A 55 -7.93 -2.55 0.61
N ILE A 56 -7.39 -2.17 -0.54
CA ILE A 56 -6.05 -1.60 -0.65
C ILE A 56 -6.11 -0.34 -1.50
N SER A 57 -5.51 0.75 -1.01
CA SER A 57 -5.48 2.02 -1.71
C SER A 57 -4.16 2.74 -1.54
N ALA A 58 -3.77 3.51 -2.56
CA ALA A 58 -2.76 4.55 -2.43
C ALA A 58 -3.44 5.81 -1.89
N GLN A 59 -2.91 6.39 -0.82
CA GLN A 59 -3.43 7.63 -0.23
C GLN A 59 -2.30 8.62 0.01
N ARG A 60 -2.66 9.90 0.14
CA ARG A 60 -1.72 11.00 0.42
C ARG A 60 -0.55 11.01 -0.58
N VAL A 61 -0.87 10.89 -1.87
CA VAL A 61 0.14 10.93 -2.93
C VAL A 61 0.68 12.35 -3.05
N THR A 62 1.99 12.49 -2.92
CA THR A 62 2.76 13.73 -3.12
C THR A 62 3.88 13.45 -4.12
N PRO A 63 4.61 14.48 -4.59
CA PRO A 63 5.76 14.26 -5.46
C PRO A 63 6.88 13.40 -4.82
N GLU A 64 6.98 13.38 -3.49
CA GLU A 64 8.04 12.67 -2.75
C GLU A 64 7.65 11.26 -2.32
N GLY A 65 6.36 10.93 -2.30
CA GLY A 65 5.91 9.62 -1.83
C GLY A 65 4.40 9.48 -1.69
N PHE A 66 3.99 8.39 -1.06
CA PHE A 66 2.59 8.10 -0.76
C PHE A 66 2.45 7.12 0.41
N SER A 67 1.23 6.80 0.80
CA SER A 67 0.93 5.76 1.78
C SER A 67 0.14 4.62 1.14
N ILE A 68 0.62 3.38 1.30
CA ILE A 68 -0.21 2.19 1.05
C ILE A 68 -1.09 1.99 2.28
N VAL A 69 -2.41 2.01 2.09
CA VAL A 69 -3.38 1.76 3.15
C VAL A 69 -4.10 0.45 2.85
N PHE A 70 -3.93 -0.52 3.74
CA PHE A 70 -4.62 -1.82 3.68
C PHE A 70 -5.66 -1.90 4.79
N LYS A 71 -6.89 -2.24 4.44
CA LYS A 71 -8.02 -2.34 5.38
C LYS A 71 -8.66 -3.72 5.32
N THR A 72 -9.17 -4.16 6.45
CA THR A 72 -10.04 -5.34 6.58
C THR A 72 -11.13 -5.05 7.61
N TRP A 73 -12.21 -5.83 7.60
CA TRP A 73 -13.33 -5.64 8.52
C TRP A 73 -14.13 -6.92 8.78
N GLY A 74 -15.02 -6.86 9.76
CA GLY A 74 -15.79 -8.01 10.22
C GLY A 74 -14.88 -9.05 10.86
N ASP A 75 -15.15 -10.32 10.58
CA ASP A 75 -14.49 -11.51 11.11
C ASP A 75 -13.39 -12.06 10.19
N SER A 76 -12.95 -11.30 9.17
CA SER A 76 -11.87 -11.71 8.28
C SER A 76 -10.53 -11.79 9.03
N ARG A 77 -9.75 -12.85 8.79
CA ARG A 77 -8.43 -13.08 9.43
C ARG A 77 -7.33 -13.18 8.38
N LEU A 78 -6.36 -12.26 8.42
CA LEU A 78 -5.26 -12.20 7.47
C LEU A 78 -3.94 -12.50 8.18
N ALA A 79 -3.29 -13.59 7.76
CA ALA A 79 -2.01 -14.03 8.30
C ALA A 79 -0.86 -13.17 7.78
N ARG A 80 -0.84 -12.88 6.47
CA ARG A 80 0.16 -12.01 5.84
C ARG A 80 -0.35 -11.44 4.52
N VAL A 81 0.12 -10.23 4.20
CA VAL A 81 -0.13 -9.58 2.91
C VAL A 81 1.15 -8.92 2.40
N ARG A 82 1.44 -9.12 1.11
CA ARG A 82 2.41 -8.33 0.36
C ARG A 82 1.66 -7.48 -0.66
N ALA A 83 2.02 -6.22 -0.75
CA ALA A 83 1.59 -5.33 -1.81
C ALA A 83 2.78 -4.90 -2.65
N ASP A 84 2.53 -4.74 -3.93
CA ASP A 84 3.42 -4.12 -4.89
C ASP A 84 2.74 -2.84 -5.42
N TRP A 85 3.51 -1.95 -6.01
CA TRP A 85 3.02 -0.67 -6.50
C TRP A 85 3.80 -0.19 -7.72
N THR A 86 3.19 0.71 -8.48
CA THR A 86 3.81 1.38 -9.62
C THR A 86 3.36 2.84 -9.62
N ALA A 87 4.31 3.75 -9.82
CA ALA A 87 4.07 5.19 -9.94
C ALA A 87 4.48 5.67 -11.33
N ILE A 88 3.64 6.48 -11.98
CA ILE A 88 3.89 7.08 -13.29
C ILE A 88 3.60 8.59 -13.18
N GLY A 89 4.59 9.41 -13.52
CA GLY A 89 4.51 10.87 -13.46
C GLY A 89 5.72 11.52 -14.12
N ALA A 90 5.67 12.85 -14.27
CA ALA A 90 6.78 13.63 -14.81
C ALA A 90 7.92 13.74 -13.79
N VAL A 91 9.16 13.59 -14.26
CA VAL A 91 10.38 13.76 -13.49
C VAL A 91 11.22 14.87 -14.09
N ASP A 92 12.13 15.44 -13.30
CA ASP A 92 13.09 16.41 -13.80
C ASP A 92 14.04 15.75 -14.80
N ASP A 93 14.34 16.44 -15.89
CA ASP A 93 15.32 16.01 -16.89
C ASP A 93 16.47 17.02 -16.89
N PRO A 94 17.67 16.65 -16.39
CA PRO A 94 18.79 17.58 -16.28
C PRO A 94 19.33 18.03 -17.64
N GLU A 95 18.95 17.38 -18.73
CA GLU A 95 19.31 17.76 -20.11
C GLU A 95 18.21 18.60 -20.78
N LEU A 96 17.09 18.87 -20.11
CA LEU A 96 16.03 19.71 -20.62
C LEU A 96 16.55 21.14 -20.83
N TRP A 97 16.61 21.57 -22.09
CA TRP A 97 17.09 22.90 -22.43
C TRP A 97 16.02 23.96 -22.12
N ASP A 98 16.38 24.90 -21.26
CA ASP A 98 15.57 26.09 -20.99
C ASP A 98 15.72 27.07 -22.15
N VAL A 99 14.65 27.26 -22.93
CA VAL A 99 14.60 28.13 -24.12
C VAL A 99 13.81 29.39 -23.82
N ASP A 100 14.26 30.14 -22.83
CA ASP A 100 13.81 31.50 -22.52
C ASP A 100 14.86 32.56 -22.91
#